data_AF-A0A929F9U8-F1
#
_entry.id   AF-A0A929F9U8-F1
#
_cell.length_a   1.000
_cell.length_b   1.000
_cell.length_c   1.000
_cell.angle_alpha   90.00
_cell.angle_beta   90.00
_cell.angle_gamma   90.00
#
_symmetry.space_group_name_H-M   'P 1'
#
loop_
_entity.id
_entity.type
_entity.pdbx_description
1 polymer ?
#
loop_
_entity_poly.entity_id
_entity_poly.type
_entity_poly.pdbx_seq_one_letter_code
_entity_poly.pdbx_strand_id
1 'polypeptide(L)'
;MAIVAPFRGVTYNFDKIPNIERIVCPPYDVISDSEQDAYYNKDPYNIVRLILGKRKTGDSDWDNRYTRAADLLNRWESEEVLVRQQFPSIYLTSIKYKSPDTTKTKTRWGFIALIRIEENDSSVILPHERTFSYHRE
;
A
#
# COMPACT_ATOMS: atom_id res chain seq x y z
N MET A 1 23.77 -12.49 7.19
CA MET A 1 22.46 -13.11 6.87
C MET A 1 21.38 -12.15 7.33
N ALA A 2 20.32 -11.96 6.53
CA ALA A 2 19.28 -10.99 6.87
C ALA A 2 18.51 -11.44 8.12
N ILE A 3 18.31 -10.52 9.06
CA ILE A 3 17.48 -10.75 10.25
C ILE A 3 16.12 -10.14 9.98
N VAL A 4 15.09 -10.99 9.99
CA VAL A 4 13.68 -10.58 9.80
C VAL A 4 12.87 -10.84 11.06
N ALA A 5 11.84 -10.03 11.28
CA ALA A 5 10.94 -10.18 12.41
C ALA A 5 9.47 -9.99 12.00
N PRO A 6 8.53 -10.72 12.62
CA PRO A 6 7.11 -10.48 12.43
C PRO A 6 6.68 -9.14 13.06
N PHE A 7 5.58 -8.57 12.60
CA PHE A 7 5.03 -7.33 13.16
C PHE A 7 3.50 -7.33 13.15
N ARG A 8 2.91 -6.43 13.94
CA ARG A 8 1.47 -6.19 13.99
C ARG A 8 1.08 -5.16 12.93
N GLY A 9 0.98 -5.62 11.69
CA GLY A 9 0.50 -4.84 10.56
C GLY A 9 -1.00 -4.53 10.64
N VAL A 10 -1.39 -3.52 9.88
CA VAL A 10 -2.78 -3.08 9.71
C VAL A 10 -3.26 -3.58 8.36
N THR A 11 -4.40 -4.28 8.35
CA THR A 11 -5.03 -4.80 7.14
C THR A 11 -6.50 -4.42 7.13
N TYR A 12 -7.17 -4.55 5.99
CA TYR A 12 -8.63 -4.53 5.99
C TYR A 12 -9.19 -5.67 6.84
N ASN A 13 -10.33 -5.41 7.47
CA ASN A 13 -11.14 -6.43 8.12
C ASN A 13 -11.88 -7.23 7.04
N PHE A 14 -11.38 -8.41 6.72
CA PHE A 14 -11.94 -9.25 5.65
C PHE A 14 -13.28 -9.90 6.01
N ASP A 15 -13.63 -9.97 7.30
CA ASP A 15 -14.96 -10.42 7.73
C ASP A 15 -16.01 -9.33 7.42
N LYS A 16 -15.64 -8.06 7.57
CA LYS A 16 -16.50 -6.91 7.25
C LYS A 16 -16.48 -6.55 5.76
N ILE A 17 -15.34 -6.72 5.10
CA ILE A 17 -15.13 -6.34 3.69
C ILE A 17 -14.62 -7.55 2.91
N PRO A 18 -15.55 -8.45 2.49
CA PRO A 18 -15.16 -9.69 1.82
C PRO A 18 -14.64 -9.47 0.39
N ASN A 19 -15.02 -8.35 -0.25
CA ASN A 19 -14.62 -8.06 -1.62
C ASN A 19 -13.46 -7.05 -1.67
N ILE A 20 -12.24 -7.57 -1.60
CA ILE A 20 -11.00 -6.77 -1.67
C ILE A 20 -10.84 -6.02 -3.00
N GLU A 21 -11.37 -6.55 -4.11
CA GLU A 21 -11.15 -5.99 -5.45
C GLU A 21 -11.80 -4.61 -5.64
N ARG A 22 -12.79 -4.30 -4.80
CA ARG A 22 -13.50 -3.02 -4.78
C ARG A 22 -12.73 -1.94 -4.03
N ILE A 23 -11.91 -2.32 -3.06
CA ILE A 23 -11.26 -1.42 -2.10
C ILE A 23 -9.78 -1.20 -2.37
N VAL A 24 -9.21 -1.87 -3.37
CA VAL A 24 -7.82 -1.66 -3.81
C VAL A 24 -7.76 -0.80 -5.07
N CYS A 25 -6.60 -0.16 -5.27
CA CYS A 25 -6.23 0.53 -6.49
C CYS A 25 -4.71 0.37 -6.75
N PRO A 26 -4.22 0.71 -7.96
CA PRO A 26 -2.80 0.79 -8.23
C PRO A 26 -2.05 1.78 -7.32
N PRO A 27 -0.70 1.80 -7.34
CA PRO A 27 0.09 2.84 -6.70
C PRO A 27 -0.32 4.25 -7.15
N TYR A 28 -0.18 5.23 -6.26
CA TYR A 28 -0.66 6.60 -6.48
C TYR A 28 0.05 7.35 -7.62
N ASP A 29 1.24 6.91 -8.00
CA ASP A 29 2.11 7.50 -9.02
C ASP A 29 1.79 7.03 -10.44
N VAL A 30 0.84 6.09 -10.60
CA VAL A 30 0.43 5.54 -11.90
C VAL A 30 -1.07 5.72 -12.18
N ILE A 31 -1.78 6.47 -11.33
CA ILE A 31 -3.23 6.72 -11.44
C ILE A 31 -3.47 8.13 -11.96
N SER A 32 -4.30 8.28 -12.99
CA SER A 32 -4.79 9.58 -13.49
C SER A 32 -5.95 10.13 -12.67
N ASP A 33 -6.27 11.42 -12.81
CA ASP A 33 -7.38 12.06 -12.07
C ASP A 33 -8.75 11.40 -12.35
N SER A 34 -9.00 10.97 -13.58
CA SER A 34 -10.24 10.28 -13.95
C SER A 34 -10.32 8.87 -13.35
N GLU A 35 -9.19 8.17 -13.26
CA GLU A 35 -9.10 6.88 -12.56
C GLU A 35 -9.26 7.06 -11.05
N GLN A 36 -8.67 8.11 -10.46
CA GLN A 36 -8.88 8.48 -9.07
C GLN A 36 -10.37 8.66 -8.79
N ASP A 37 -11.09 9.42 -9.62
CA ASP A 37 -12.53 9.59 -9.54
C ASP A 37 -13.29 8.25 -9.60
N ALA A 38 -12.91 7.38 -10.53
CA ALA A 38 -13.50 6.06 -10.65
C ALA A 38 -13.31 5.23 -9.38
N TYR A 39 -12.12 5.22 -8.76
CA TYR A 39 -11.87 4.51 -7.50
C TYR A 39 -12.64 5.12 -6.32
N TYR A 40 -12.78 6.45 -6.27
CA TYR A 40 -13.62 7.11 -5.26
C TYR A 40 -15.09 6.67 -5.35
N ASN A 41 -15.59 6.50 -6.58
CA ASN A 41 -16.96 6.07 -6.84
C ASN A 41 -17.16 4.55 -6.72
N LYS A 42 -16.09 3.75 -6.83
CA LYS A 42 -16.14 2.29 -6.77
C LYS A 42 -16.54 1.77 -5.38
N ASP A 43 -15.95 2.35 -4.34
CA ASP A 43 -16.20 1.95 -2.96
C ASP A 43 -15.84 3.06 -1.95
N PRO A 44 -16.66 3.30 -0.91
CA PRO A 44 -16.32 4.26 0.15
C PRO A 44 -15.06 3.88 0.93
N TYR A 45 -14.68 2.60 0.98
CA TYR A 45 -13.48 2.12 1.67
C TYR A 45 -12.28 1.91 0.76
N ASN A 46 -12.33 2.42 -0.48
CA ASN A 46 -11.20 2.29 -1.41
C ASN A 46 -9.95 3.04 -0.92
N ILE A 47 -8.82 2.32 -0.89
CA ILE A 47 -7.53 2.77 -0.37
C ILE A 47 -7.00 4.05 -1.04
N VAL A 48 -7.49 4.39 -2.25
CA VAL A 48 -7.18 5.64 -2.95
C VAL A 48 -7.38 6.86 -2.04
N ARG A 49 -8.34 6.80 -1.11
CA ARG A 49 -8.63 7.90 -0.18
C ARG A 49 -7.51 8.15 0.84
N LEU A 50 -6.68 7.14 1.12
CA LEU A 50 -5.51 7.26 1.99
C LEU A 50 -4.24 7.55 1.17
N ILE A 51 -4.04 6.88 0.03
CA ILE A 51 -2.77 7.00 -0.73
C ILE A 51 -2.76 8.18 -1.71
N LEU A 52 -3.92 8.60 -2.21
CA LEU A 52 -4.07 9.68 -3.18
C LEU A 52 -5.39 10.43 -2.91
N GLY A 53 -5.43 11.18 -1.81
CA GLY A 53 -6.57 12.02 -1.46
C GLY A 53 -6.87 13.10 -2.51
N LYS A 54 -8.15 13.42 -2.75
CA LYS A 54 -8.54 14.54 -3.63
C LYS A 54 -8.11 15.87 -3.03
N ARG A 55 -7.51 16.71 -3.88
CA ARG A 55 -7.33 18.14 -3.58
C ARG A 55 -8.67 18.84 -3.66
N LYS A 56 -8.88 19.83 -2.80
CA LYS A 56 -10.07 20.67 -2.83
C LYS A 56 -9.68 22.13 -2.98
N THR A 57 -10.54 22.91 -3.61
CA THR A 57 -10.44 24.37 -3.58
C THR A 57 -10.48 24.82 -2.12
N GLY A 58 -9.47 25.56 -1.68
CA GLY A 58 -9.33 26.00 -0.29
C GLY A 58 -8.46 25.11 0.60
N ASP A 59 -7.80 24.08 0.05
CA ASP A 59 -6.77 23.34 0.78
C ASP A 59 -5.68 24.30 1.32
N SER A 60 -5.29 24.08 2.56
CA SER A 60 -4.29 24.86 3.31
C SER A 60 -3.31 23.93 4.03
N ASP A 61 -2.31 24.49 4.73
CA ASP A 61 -1.36 23.69 5.50
C ASP A 61 -2.03 22.88 6.63
N TRP A 62 -3.19 23.34 7.12
CA TRP A 62 -3.91 22.75 8.26
C TRP A 62 -5.15 21.92 7.86
N ASP A 63 -5.68 22.14 6.66
CA ASP A 63 -6.74 21.31 6.08
C ASP A 63 -6.41 21.01 4.62
N ASN A 64 -5.93 19.80 4.37
CA ASN A 64 -5.58 19.34 3.03
C ASN A 64 -5.80 17.84 2.91
N ARG A 65 -5.45 17.29 1.75
CA ARG A 65 -5.62 15.86 1.47
C ARG A 65 -4.93 14.94 2.49
N TYR A 66 -3.84 15.37 3.11
CA TYR A 66 -3.08 14.56 4.07
C TYR A 66 -3.73 14.57 5.44
N THR A 67 -4.20 15.74 5.93
CA THR A 67 -4.93 15.81 7.20
C THR A 67 -6.23 15.01 7.12
N ARG A 68 -6.94 15.11 6.00
CA ARG A 68 -8.13 14.28 5.73
C ARG A 68 -7.82 12.79 5.64
N ALA A 69 -6.67 12.39 5.08
CA ALA A 69 -6.24 11.00 5.06
C ALA A 69 -5.91 10.48 6.48
N ALA A 70 -5.27 11.28 7.32
CA ALA A 70 -5.01 10.92 8.71
C ALA A 70 -6.32 10.74 9.50
N ASP A 71 -7.27 11.67 9.36
CA ASP A 71 -8.59 11.55 10.00
C ASP A 71 -9.37 10.32 9.50
N LEU A 72 -9.27 10.03 8.20
CA LEU A 72 -9.91 8.87 7.61
C LEU A 72 -9.29 7.55 8.09
N LEU A 73 -7.96 7.49 8.22
CA LEU A 73 -7.25 6.34 8.79
C LEU A 73 -7.72 6.06 10.21
N ASN A 74 -7.73 7.09 11.08
CA ASN A 74 -8.20 6.97 12.45
C ASN A 74 -9.67 6.49 12.51
N ARG A 75 -10.52 7.04 11.63
CA ARG A 75 -11.92 6.63 11.53
C ARG A 75 -12.04 5.16 11.11
N TRP A 76 -11.33 4.74 10.08
CA TRP A 76 -11.35 3.36 9.60
C TRP A 76 -10.81 2.37 10.63
N GLU A 77 -9.81 2.74 11.44
CA GLU A 77 -9.38 1.92 12.58
C GLU A 77 -10.48 1.83 13.65
N SER A 78 -11.12 2.96 14.00
CA SER A 78 -12.19 2.99 15.01
C SER A 78 -13.47 2.24 14.59
N GLU A 79 -13.75 2.20 13.28
CA GLU A 79 -14.88 1.50 12.68
C GLU A 79 -14.54 0.04 12.33
N GLU A 80 -13.35 -0.44 12.68
CA GLU A 80 -12.84 -1.77 12.34
C GLU A 80 -12.90 -2.09 10.84
N VAL A 81 -12.82 -1.08 9.98
CA VAL A 81 -12.60 -1.20 8.53
C VAL A 81 -11.17 -1.64 8.29
N LEU A 82 -10.24 -1.00 9.02
CA LEU A 82 -8.86 -1.40 9.15
C LEU A 82 -8.64 -1.96 10.55
N VAL A 83 -7.96 -3.10 10.64
CA VAL A 83 -7.68 -3.79 11.89
C VAL A 83 -6.21 -4.09 12.01
N ARG A 84 -5.66 -3.83 13.20
CA ARG A 84 -4.30 -4.22 13.54
C ARG A 84 -4.29 -5.66 14.02
N GLN A 85 -3.40 -6.48 13.44
CA GLN A 85 -3.29 -7.88 13.82
C GLN A 85 -3.02 -8.04 15.33
N GLN A 86 -3.67 -9.03 15.95
CA GLN A 86 -3.55 -9.30 17.38
C GLN A 86 -2.13 -9.77 17.71
N PHE A 87 -1.56 -10.64 16.87
CA PHE A 87 -0.23 -11.20 17.04
C PHE A 87 0.72 -10.66 15.96
N PRO A 88 2.02 -10.52 16.26
CA PRO A 88 3.02 -10.28 15.22
C PRO A 88 2.99 -11.38 14.16
N SER A 89 2.94 -10.99 12.88
CA SER A 89 2.85 -11.90 11.75
C SER A 89 3.83 -11.54 10.64
N ILE A 90 4.13 -12.52 9.78
CA ILE A 90 4.74 -12.32 8.46
C ILE A 90 3.62 -12.45 7.43
N TYR A 91 3.54 -11.52 6.48
CA TYR A 91 2.44 -11.47 5.51
C TYR A 91 2.89 -12.04 4.18
N LEU A 92 2.33 -13.18 3.77
CA LEU A 92 2.62 -13.78 2.48
C LEU A 92 1.86 -13.04 1.37
N THR A 93 2.55 -12.75 0.26
CA THR A 93 1.96 -12.17 -0.95
C THR A 93 2.16 -13.11 -2.13
N SER A 94 1.19 -13.11 -3.04
CA SER A 94 1.32 -13.78 -4.33
C SER A 94 0.78 -12.89 -5.44
N ILE A 95 1.54 -12.81 -6.53
CA ILE A 95 1.18 -12.03 -7.71
C ILE A 95 1.22 -12.96 -8.91
N LYS A 96 0.05 -13.17 -9.51
CA LYS A 96 -0.08 -13.92 -10.76
C LYS A 96 -0.02 -12.95 -11.93
N TYR A 97 0.88 -13.18 -12.88
CA TYR A 97 1.08 -12.29 -14.03
C TYR A 97 1.40 -13.09 -15.30
N LYS A 98 1.13 -12.49 -16.46
CA LYS A 98 1.59 -13.03 -17.75
C LYS A 98 3.02 -12.55 -17.97
N SER A 99 3.95 -13.47 -18.23
CA SER A 99 5.35 -13.10 -18.45
C SER A 99 5.46 -12.24 -19.71
N PRO A 100 6.21 -11.12 -19.70
CA PRO A 100 6.43 -10.35 -20.93
C PRO A 100 7.20 -11.17 -21.97
N ASP A 101 8.13 -12.03 -21.52
CA ASP A 101 8.98 -12.83 -22.42
C ASP A 101 8.33 -14.15 -22.87
N THR A 102 7.22 -14.57 -22.26
CA THR A 102 6.57 -15.85 -22.57
C THR A 102 5.05 -15.74 -22.44
N THR A 103 4.28 -16.40 -23.29
CA THR A 103 2.80 -16.46 -23.14
C THR A 103 2.32 -17.21 -21.88
N LYS A 104 3.23 -17.79 -21.08
CA LYS A 104 2.91 -18.50 -19.85
C LYS A 104 2.54 -17.53 -18.73
N THR A 105 1.57 -17.97 -17.92
CA THR A 105 1.25 -17.32 -16.65
C THR A 105 2.21 -17.81 -15.57
N LYS A 106 2.80 -16.88 -14.81
CA LYS A 106 3.69 -17.17 -13.68
C LYS A 106 3.09 -16.63 -12.38
N THR A 107 3.49 -17.20 -11.26
CA THR A 107 3.16 -16.69 -9.91
C THR A 107 4.44 -16.31 -9.20
N ARG A 108 4.55 -15.05 -8.76
CA ARG A 108 5.61 -14.57 -7.88
C ARG A 108 5.10 -14.61 -6.45
N TRP A 109 5.82 -15.33 -5.60
CA TRP A 109 5.59 -15.33 -4.17
C TRP A 109 6.53 -14.32 -3.50
N GLY A 110 6.07 -13.70 -2.43
CA GLY A 110 6.85 -12.80 -1.61
C GLY A 110 6.30 -12.78 -0.19
N PHE A 111 6.96 -12.06 0.70
CA PHE A 111 6.44 -11.81 2.03
C PHE A 111 6.82 -10.41 2.51
N ILE A 112 6.06 -9.91 3.49
CA ILE A 112 6.30 -8.63 4.16
C ILE A 112 6.63 -8.94 5.62
N ALA A 113 7.78 -8.46 6.07
CA ALA A 113 8.29 -8.57 7.43
C ALA A 113 9.12 -7.33 7.76
N LEU A 114 9.44 -7.14 9.04
CA LEU A 114 10.49 -6.19 9.41
C LEU A 114 11.84 -6.78 9.03
N ILE A 115 12.78 -5.91 8.69
CA ILE A 115 14.18 -6.26 8.48
C ILE A 115 15.04 -5.38 9.37
N ARG A 116 16.08 -5.96 9.98
CA ARG A 116 17.07 -5.18 10.71
C ARG A 116 17.78 -4.24 9.75
N ILE A 117 17.90 -2.96 10.10
CA ILE A 117 18.72 -2.01 9.34
C ILE A 117 20.18 -2.47 9.43
N GLU A 118 20.83 -2.58 8.27
CA GLU A 118 22.23 -2.95 8.15
C GLU A 118 23.08 -1.71 7.82
N GLU A 119 24.38 -1.78 8.08
CA GLU A 119 25.34 -0.75 7.65
C GLU A 119 25.38 -0.68 6.11
N ASN A 120 25.70 0.50 5.56
CA ASN A 120 25.61 0.76 4.12
C ASN A 120 26.52 -0.14 3.26
N ASP A 121 27.64 -0.62 3.83
CA ASP A 121 28.61 -1.51 3.19
C ASP A 121 28.37 -3.00 3.52
N SER A 122 27.29 -3.32 4.24
CA SER A 122 26.87 -4.69 4.50
C SER A 122 26.41 -5.37 3.19
N SER A 123 26.95 -6.55 2.91
CA SER A 123 26.51 -7.41 1.79
C SER A 123 25.21 -8.18 2.10
N VAL A 124 24.57 -7.92 3.25
CA VAL A 124 23.37 -8.63 3.72
C VAL A 124 22.10 -8.10 3.06
N ILE A 125 21.99 -6.78 2.87
CA ILE A 125 20.89 -6.13 2.16
C ILE A 125 21.48 -5.48 0.93
N LEU A 126 21.14 -6.02 -0.25
CA LEU A 126 21.60 -5.44 -1.50
C LEU A 126 20.76 -4.20 -1.83
N PRO A 127 21.38 -3.07 -2.19
CA PRO A 127 20.66 -1.88 -2.60
C PRO A 127 19.88 -2.13 -3.89
N HIS A 128 18.84 -1.34 -4.12
CA HIS A 128 18.03 -1.45 -5.33
C HIS A 128 18.89 -1.17 -6.57
N GLU A 129 18.93 -2.10 -7.53
CA GLU A 129 19.88 -2.08 -8.65
C GLU A 129 19.65 -0.96 -9.68
N ARG A 130 18.64 -0.10 -9.48
CA ARG A 130 18.32 1.06 -10.34
C ARG A 130 17.63 2.14 -9.52
N THR A 131 18.37 2.86 -8.68
CA THR A 131 17.86 4.06 -8.03
C THR A 131 17.85 5.21 -9.04
N PHE A 132 16.71 5.87 -9.22
CA PHE A 132 16.67 7.13 -9.97
C PHE A 132 17.40 8.20 -9.14
N SER A 133 18.29 8.96 -9.76
CA SER A 133 19.03 10.03 -9.09
C SER A 133 18.16 11.25 -8.74
N TYR A 134 16.96 11.34 -9.32
CA TYR A 134 16.02 12.45 -9.14
C TYR A 134 14.58 11.94 -9.34
N HIS A 135 13.58 12.61 -8.75
CA HIS A 135 12.16 12.41 -9.09
C HIS A 135 11.94 12.74 -10.57
N ARG A 136 11.25 11.88 -11.32
CA ARG A 136 10.70 12.26 -12.63
C ARG A 136 9.41 13.06 -12.37
N GLU A 137 9.36 14.29 -12.87
CA GLU A 137 8.12 15.06 -13.01
C GLU A 137 7.15 14.39 -13.98
#